data_AF-A0A7R9FZN6-F1
#
_entry.id   AF-A0A7R9FZN6-F1
#
_cell.length_a   1.000
_cell.length_b   1.000
_cell.length_c   1.000
_cell.angle_alpha   90.00
_cell.angle_beta   90.00
_cell.angle_gamma   90.00
#
_symmetry.space_group_name_H-M   'P 1'
#
loop_
_entity.id
_entity.type
_entity.pdbx_description
1 polymer ?
#
loop_
_entity_poly.entity_id
_entity_poly.type
_entity_poly.pdbx_seq_one_letter_code
_entity_poly.pdbx_strand_id
1 'polypeptide(L)'
;MAPEGGGEVRFRCPLRRTLKPVHLIDSGKINRVRGTVYAVRVSPAIANRVVDSAKGILLQFLPDIYIYTDHNKGAKSGKSPGFGVCLVAQTTNGVYYTAEAVSNPSGSTEAPSVPEEIGKLAAFRLLEEIYRGGCVDSTYQSLATVLMALAPKDVSKYLMGPLSPYTIHCLRHIKDSFGLTFKLETHKKTEDEEELNFGGPKVLTSCIGVGYVNYSKKTM
;
A
#
# COMPACT_ATOMS: atom_id res chain seq x y z
N MET A 1 14.81 25.31 5.21
CA MET A 1 13.45 25.43 4.62
C MET A 1 13.22 24.16 3.81
N ALA A 2 12.29 23.30 4.24
CA ALA A 2 11.99 22.03 3.58
C ALA A 2 11.16 22.27 2.29
N PRO A 3 11.10 21.30 1.35
CA PRO A 3 11.41 21.48 -0.07
C PRO A 3 10.51 22.47 -0.84
N GLU A 4 11.08 23.07 -1.89
CA GLU A 4 10.44 24.03 -2.80
C GLU A 4 9.35 23.41 -3.70
N GLY A 5 9.23 22.08 -3.72
CA GLY A 5 8.17 21.35 -4.42
C GLY A 5 8.13 21.61 -5.92
N GLY A 6 6.96 21.99 -6.45
CA GLY A 6 6.77 22.34 -7.87
C GLY A 6 6.37 21.19 -8.78
N GLY A 7 5.90 20.06 -8.23
CA GLY A 7 5.25 19.00 -9.00
C GLY A 7 3.75 19.27 -9.19
N GLU A 8 3.17 18.77 -10.27
CA GLU A 8 1.74 18.82 -10.57
C GLU A 8 1.19 17.41 -10.76
N VAL A 9 0.03 17.11 -10.14
CA VAL A 9 -0.66 15.83 -10.28
C VAL A 9 -2.08 16.08 -10.76
N ARG A 10 -2.42 15.59 -11.95
CA ARG A 10 -3.79 15.64 -12.48
C ARG A 10 -4.54 14.36 -12.14
N PHE A 11 -5.33 14.39 -11.07
CA PHE A 11 -6.16 13.26 -10.66
C PHE A 11 -7.49 13.22 -11.43
N ARG A 12 -7.84 12.04 -11.97
CA ARG A 12 -9.14 11.79 -12.62
C ARG A 12 -9.74 10.50 -12.09
N CYS A 13 -10.91 10.59 -11.45
CA CYS A 13 -11.64 9.44 -10.92
C CYS A 13 -13.05 9.37 -11.53
N PRO A 14 -13.47 8.22 -12.11
CA PRO A 14 -14.82 8.09 -12.64
C PRO A 14 -15.86 7.98 -11.53
N LEU A 15 -16.97 8.71 -11.68
CA LEU A 15 -18.07 8.66 -10.71
C LEU A 15 -18.78 7.29 -10.75
N ARG A 16 -18.83 6.62 -9.60
CA ARG A 16 -19.62 5.41 -9.38
C ARG A 16 -20.87 5.74 -8.56
N ARG A 17 -22.00 5.12 -8.91
CA ARG A 17 -23.29 5.33 -8.22
C ARG A 17 -23.32 4.54 -6.91
N THR A 18 -22.88 3.29 -6.96
CA THR A 18 -22.80 2.37 -5.83
C THR A 18 -21.45 1.66 -5.85
N LEU A 19 -20.98 1.29 -4.67
CA LEU A 19 -19.84 0.39 -4.51
C LEU A 19 -20.32 -1.05 -4.62
N LYS A 20 -19.37 -1.98 -4.75
CA LYS A 20 -19.64 -3.42 -4.69
C LYS A 20 -19.15 -3.96 -3.35
N PRO A 21 -19.93 -4.80 -2.66
CA PRO A 21 -19.44 -5.56 -1.52
C PRO A 21 -18.22 -6.39 -1.92
N VAL A 22 -17.31 -6.57 -0.98
CA VAL A 22 -16.05 -7.28 -1.21
C VAL A 22 -15.99 -8.56 -0.37
N HIS A 23 -15.50 -9.63 -0.99
CA HIS A 23 -15.22 -10.90 -0.33
C HIS A 23 -13.78 -11.31 -0.66
N LEU A 24 -12.83 -10.78 0.11
CA LEU A 24 -11.41 -11.09 -0.02
C LEU A 24 -10.92 -11.69 1.29
N ILE A 25 -10.87 -13.02 1.33
CA ILE A 25 -10.49 -13.81 2.51
C ILE A 25 -9.15 -14.50 2.29
N ASP A 26 -8.74 -14.70 1.05
CA ASP A 26 -7.46 -15.33 0.70
C ASP A 26 -6.63 -14.39 -0.17
N SER A 27 -5.43 -14.06 0.29
CA SER A 27 -4.47 -13.25 -0.46
C SER A 27 -3.76 -14.02 -1.57
N GLY A 28 -3.71 -15.35 -1.50
CA GLY A 28 -2.92 -16.19 -2.41
C GLY A 28 -1.40 -16.00 -2.22
N LYS A 29 -0.64 -16.53 -3.17
CA LYS A 29 0.84 -16.48 -3.16
C LYS A 29 1.34 -15.24 -3.91
N ILE A 30 2.50 -14.72 -3.50
CA ILE A 30 3.18 -13.65 -4.24
C ILE A 30 3.72 -14.21 -5.54
N ASN A 31 3.32 -13.63 -6.66
CA ASN A 31 3.76 -14.08 -7.99
C ASN A 31 4.87 -13.22 -8.56
N ARG A 32 4.87 -11.91 -8.28
CA ARG A 32 5.84 -10.95 -8.83
C ARG A 32 5.93 -9.68 -8.02
N VAL A 33 7.07 -9.00 -8.14
CA VAL A 33 7.26 -7.65 -7.59
C VAL A 33 7.51 -6.68 -8.74
N ARG A 34 6.81 -5.54 -8.69
CA ARG A 34 7.03 -4.40 -9.57
C ARG A 34 7.44 -3.20 -8.72
N GLY A 35 8.16 -2.26 -9.30
CA GLY A 35 8.52 -1.05 -8.58
C GLY A 35 8.87 0.09 -9.52
N THR A 36 8.88 1.30 -8.98
CA THR A 36 9.36 2.49 -9.67
C THR A 36 10.30 3.24 -8.73
N VAL A 37 11.53 3.45 -9.18
CA VAL A 37 12.50 4.34 -8.53
C VAL A 37 12.41 5.66 -9.25
N TYR A 38 12.06 6.72 -8.54
CA TYR A 38 12.07 8.07 -9.09
C TYR A 38 13.32 8.81 -8.60
N ALA A 39 13.93 9.58 -9.49
CA ALA A 39 15.09 10.40 -9.20
C ALA A 39 14.96 11.75 -9.91
N VAL A 40 14.85 12.82 -9.14
CA VAL A 40 14.63 14.19 -9.63
C VAL A 40 15.81 15.08 -9.27
N ARG A 41 16.35 15.81 -10.26
CA ARG A 41 17.50 16.74 -10.11
C ARG A 41 18.74 16.13 -9.43
N VAL A 42 18.90 14.82 -9.50
CA VAL A 42 20.08 14.08 -9.01
C VAL A 42 20.69 13.26 -10.15
N SER A 43 21.86 12.66 -9.91
CA SER A 43 22.49 11.80 -10.92
C SER A 43 21.66 10.55 -11.22
N PRO A 44 21.50 10.13 -12.49
CA PRO A 44 20.83 8.86 -12.85
C PRO A 44 21.44 7.64 -12.16
N ALA A 45 22.75 7.68 -11.84
CA ALA A 45 23.44 6.61 -11.13
C ALA A 45 22.82 6.30 -9.76
N ILE A 46 22.18 7.28 -9.11
CA ILE A 46 21.48 7.07 -7.84
C ILE A 46 20.30 6.11 -8.02
N ALA A 47 19.52 6.25 -9.09
CA ALA A 47 18.39 5.37 -9.33
C ALA A 47 18.83 3.91 -9.50
N ASN A 48 19.90 3.68 -10.26
CA ASN A 48 20.46 2.34 -10.48
C ASN A 48 20.94 1.70 -9.16
N ARG A 49 21.65 2.46 -8.31
CA ARG A 49 22.10 1.99 -6.99
C ARG A 49 20.95 1.54 -6.09
N VAL A 50 19.82 2.26 -6.11
CA VAL A 50 18.61 1.88 -5.37
C VAL A 50 18.00 0.58 -5.92
N VAL A 51 17.95 0.44 -7.26
CA VAL A 51 17.45 -0.78 -7.91
C VAL A 51 18.29 -1.99 -7.51
N ASP A 52 19.61 -1.87 -7.59
CA ASP A 52 20.54 -2.96 -7.30
C ASP A 52 20.43 -3.40 -5.83
N SER A 53 20.34 -2.44 -4.90
CA SER A 53 20.22 -2.75 -3.47
C SER A 53 18.87 -3.38 -3.12
N ALA A 54 17.76 -2.92 -3.72
CA ALA A 54 16.44 -3.53 -3.54
C ALA A 54 16.39 -4.95 -4.13
N LYS A 55 16.91 -5.13 -5.35
CA LYS A 55 16.99 -6.45 -6.01
C LYS A 55 17.86 -7.43 -5.23
N GLY A 56 18.97 -6.98 -4.66
CA GLY A 56 19.87 -7.83 -3.88
C GLY A 56 19.21 -8.52 -2.67
N ILE A 57 18.17 -7.91 -2.10
CA ILE A 57 17.34 -8.54 -1.06
C ILE A 57 16.24 -9.39 -1.68
N LEU A 58 15.45 -8.81 -2.59
CA LEU A 58 14.22 -9.43 -3.06
C LEU A 58 14.46 -10.68 -3.93
N LEU A 59 15.55 -10.72 -4.71
CA LEU A 59 15.89 -11.86 -5.57
C LEU A 59 16.18 -13.16 -4.78
N GLN A 60 16.42 -13.07 -3.47
CA GLN A 60 16.57 -14.24 -2.61
C GLN A 60 15.25 -15.00 -2.42
N PHE A 61 14.11 -14.35 -2.67
CA PHE A 61 12.78 -14.92 -2.44
C PHE A 61 12.03 -15.24 -3.75
N LEU A 62 12.18 -14.41 -4.79
CA LEU A 62 11.44 -14.57 -6.03
C LEU A 62 12.22 -14.04 -7.25
N PRO A 63 12.25 -14.75 -8.38
CA PRO A 63 12.98 -14.30 -9.58
C PRO A 63 12.27 -13.19 -10.39
N ASP A 64 10.93 -13.13 -10.41
CA ASP A 64 10.17 -12.15 -11.21
C ASP A 64 10.06 -10.78 -10.50
N ILE A 65 11.17 -10.03 -10.54
CA ILE A 65 11.27 -8.68 -9.97
C ILE A 65 11.68 -7.70 -11.06
N TYR A 66 10.82 -6.71 -11.29
CA TYR A 66 11.09 -5.65 -12.25
C TYR A 66 10.86 -4.27 -11.66
N ILE A 67 11.91 -3.45 -11.61
CA ILE A 67 11.88 -2.11 -11.04
C ILE A 67 12.23 -1.11 -12.16
N TYR A 68 11.29 -0.24 -12.47
CA TYR A 68 11.46 0.85 -13.45
C TYR A 68 12.27 1.99 -12.82
N THR A 69 13.12 2.63 -13.61
CA THR A 69 13.82 3.87 -13.22
C THR A 69 13.20 5.05 -13.96
N ASP A 70 12.65 5.99 -13.21
CA ASP A 70 12.11 7.25 -13.72
C ASP A 70 13.03 8.40 -13.31
N HIS A 71 13.90 8.80 -14.23
CA HIS A 71 14.84 9.90 -14.02
C HIS A 71 14.33 11.15 -14.72
N ASN A 72 14.11 12.21 -13.94
CA ASN A 72 13.60 13.47 -14.43
C ASN A 72 14.59 14.62 -14.23
N LYS A 73 14.72 15.46 -15.28
CA LYS A 73 15.58 16.66 -15.34
C LYS A 73 14.79 17.89 -15.78
N GLY A 74 15.32 19.07 -15.46
CA GLY A 74 14.79 20.35 -15.94
C GLY A 74 13.45 20.73 -15.31
N ALA A 75 12.54 21.28 -16.12
CA ALA A 75 11.25 21.78 -15.64
C ALA A 75 10.34 20.67 -15.08
N LYS A 76 10.45 19.43 -15.59
CA LYS A 76 9.64 18.28 -15.14
C LYS A 76 10.07 17.71 -13.78
N SER A 77 11.22 18.10 -13.26
CA SER A 77 11.80 17.56 -12.01
C SER A 77 11.51 18.39 -10.76
N GLY A 78 10.46 19.23 -10.80
CA GLY A 78 10.15 20.16 -9.72
C GLY A 78 11.31 21.13 -9.45
N LYS A 79 11.42 21.61 -8.21
CA LYS A 79 12.45 22.58 -7.77
C LYS A 79 13.48 21.97 -6.83
N SER A 80 13.13 20.92 -6.10
CA SER A 80 14.01 20.29 -5.12
C SER A 80 14.58 18.95 -5.61
N PRO A 81 15.87 18.67 -5.34
CA PRO A 81 16.45 17.36 -5.60
C PRO A 81 15.94 16.33 -4.60
N GLY A 82 15.79 15.09 -5.08
CA GLY A 82 15.31 13.98 -4.27
C GLY A 82 15.23 12.68 -5.07
N PHE A 83 15.17 11.58 -4.35
CA PHE A 83 14.97 10.27 -4.94
C PHE A 83 14.21 9.36 -3.97
N GLY A 84 13.59 8.34 -4.51
CA GLY A 84 12.85 7.38 -3.71
C GLY A 84 12.44 6.18 -4.54
N VAL A 85 11.86 5.20 -3.86
CA VAL A 85 11.41 3.97 -4.47
C VAL A 85 10.04 3.61 -3.92
N CYS A 86 9.17 3.17 -4.83
CA CYS A 86 7.90 2.54 -4.52
C CYS A 86 7.95 1.11 -5.05
N LEU A 87 7.74 0.13 -4.18
CA LEU A 87 7.67 -1.28 -4.50
C LEU A 87 6.24 -1.78 -4.29
N VAL A 88 5.82 -2.68 -5.17
CA VAL A 88 4.49 -3.28 -5.17
C VAL A 88 4.65 -4.79 -5.39
N ALA A 89 4.31 -5.59 -4.38
CA ALA A 89 4.20 -7.03 -4.51
C ALA A 89 2.79 -7.40 -4.94
N GLN A 90 2.65 -8.21 -5.98
CA GLN A 90 1.36 -8.70 -6.48
C GLN A 90 1.20 -10.17 -6.12
N THR A 91 -0.02 -10.55 -5.76
CA THR A 91 -0.39 -11.94 -5.52
C THR A 91 -1.19 -12.55 -6.67
N THR A 92 -1.31 -13.88 -6.67
CA THR A 92 -2.15 -14.64 -7.62
C THR A 92 -3.61 -14.24 -7.58
N ASN A 93 -4.13 -13.84 -6.42
CA ASN A 93 -5.53 -13.48 -6.23
C ASN A 93 -5.79 -11.97 -6.42
N GLY A 94 -4.83 -11.23 -6.95
CA GLY A 94 -4.99 -9.81 -7.24
C GLY A 94 -4.94 -8.90 -6.01
N VAL A 95 -4.31 -9.36 -4.92
CA VAL A 95 -3.93 -8.51 -3.78
C VAL A 95 -2.59 -7.85 -4.08
N TYR A 96 -2.43 -6.62 -3.58
CA TYR A 96 -1.22 -5.83 -3.73
C TYR A 96 -0.75 -5.36 -2.35
N TYR A 97 0.54 -5.54 -2.08
CA TYR A 97 1.22 -4.95 -0.94
C TYR A 97 2.16 -3.88 -1.43
N THR A 98 2.17 -2.72 -0.76
CA THR A 98 2.99 -1.59 -1.18
C THR A 98 3.96 -1.19 -0.08
N ALA A 99 5.13 -0.74 -0.48
CA ALA A 99 6.10 -0.14 0.42
C ALA A 99 6.88 0.94 -0.31
N GLU A 100 7.17 2.03 0.40
CA GLU A 100 7.96 3.13 -0.13
C GLU A 100 9.06 3.56 0.84
N ALA A 101 10.13 4.11 0.26
CA ALA A 101 11.16 4.81 0.98
C ALA A 101 11.63 6.01 0.16
N VAL A 102 11.89 7.12 0.84
CA VAL A 102 12.22 8.39 0.22
C VAL A 102 13.48 8.95 0.86
N SER A 103 14.30 9.63 0.07
CA SER A 103 15.48 10.32 0.57
C SER A 103 15.10 11.50 1.47
N ASN A 104 15.95 11.82 2.42
CA ASN A 104 15.81 12.99 3.28
C ASN A 104 15.77 14.27 2.41
N PRO A 105 14.93 15.26 2.77
CA PRO A 105 14.84 16.50 2.01
C PRO A 105 16.18 17.24 1.93
N SER A 106 16.46 17.84 0.78
CA SER A 106 17.66 18.66 0.60
C SER A 106 17.66 19.85 1.57
N GLY A 107 18.72 19.99 2.37
CA GLY A 107 18.85 21.07 3.34
C GLY A 107 18.09 20.86 4.66
N SER A 108 17.65 19.62 4.94
CA SER A 108 17.27 19.23 6.30
C SER A 108 18.50 19.15 7.21
N THR A 109 18.28 19.13 8.53
CA THR A 109 19.33 18.88 9.53
C THR A 109 19.81 17.43 9.55
N GLU A 110 19.18 16.56 8.75
CA GLU A 110 19.49 15.14 8.69
C GLU A 110 20.61 14.87 7.68
N ALA A 111 21.36 13.79 7.90
CA ALA A 111 22.42 13.38 7.00
C ALA A 111 21.86 13.06 5.60
N PRO A 112 22.64 13.28 4.52
CA PRO A 112 22.26 12.86 3.17
C PRO A 112 21.98 11.36 3.13
N SER A 113 20.84 10.97 2.59
CA SER A 113 20.46 9.56 2.50
C SER A 113 21.35 8.80 1.51
N VAL A 114 21.76 7.60 1.90
CA VAL A 114 22.52 6.70 1.04
C VAL A 114 21.54 5.94 0.13
N PRO A 115 21.71 5.95 -1.20
CA PRO A 115 20.81 5.28 -2.14
C PRO A 115 20.61 3.78 -1.84
N GLU A 116 21.68 3.09 -1.48
CA GLU A 116 21.64 1.67 -1.17
C GLU A 116 20.76 1.39 0.05
N GLU A 117 20.86 2.22 1.09
CA GLU A 117 20.05 2.10 2.31
C GLU A 117 18.57 2.33 2.02
N ILE A 118 18.22 3.29 1.17
CA ILE A 118 16.83 3.54 0.76
C ILE A 118 16.24 2.32 0.05
N GLY A 119 16.99 1.71 -0.88
CA GLY A 119 16.52 0.50 -1.57
C GLY A 119 16.38 -0.70 -0.61
N LYS A 120 17.32 -0.87 0.34
CA LYS A 120 17.22 -1.90 1.36
C LYS A 120 16.02 -1.68 2.29
N LEU A 121 15.83 -0.45 2.75
CA LEU A 121 14.74 -0.08 3.64
C LEU A 121 13.37 -0.34 2.98
N ALA A 122 13.20 0.03 1.72
CA ALA A 122 11.96 -0.25 0.99
C ALA A 122 11.71 -1.75 0.83
N ALA A 123 12.75 -2.54 0.52
CA ALA A 123 12.63 -3.98 0.42
C ALA A 123 12.24 -4.62 1.76
N PHE A 124 12.87 -4.21 2.87
CA PHE A 124 12.50 -4.69 4.20
C PHE A 124 11.09 -4.30 4.61
N ARG A 125 10.66 -3.06 4.34
CA ARG A 125 9.27 -2.63 4.58
C ARG A 125 8.27 -3.45 3.78
N LEU A 126 8.58 -3.76 2.52
CA LEU A 126 7.73 -4.62 1.70
C LEU A 126 7.61 -6.02 2.29
N LEU A 127 8.73 -6.61 2.71
CA LEU A 127 8.74 -7.92 3.35
C LEU A 127 8.00 -7.90 4.69
N GLU A 128 8.06 -6.80 5.45
CA GLU A 128 7.27 -6.63 6.67
C GLU A 128 5.76 -6.59 6.39
N GLU A 129 5.32 -5.86 5.37
CA GLU A 129 3.91 -5.83 4.96
C GLU A 129 3.44 -7.20 4.46
N ILE A 130 4.27 -7.92 3.70
CA ILE A 130 4.01 -9.31 3.30
C ILE A 130 3.90 -10.22 4.52
N TYR A 131 4.78 -10.05 5.51
CA TYR A 131 4.78 -10.84 6.74
C TYR A 131 3.55 -10.57 7.61
N ARG A 132 3.10 -9.31 7.70
CA ARG A 132 1.83 -8.95 8.36
C ARG A 132 0.64 -9.59 7.65
N GLY A 133 0.71 -9.71 6.33
CA GLY A 133 -0.25 -10.45 5.51
C GLY A 133 -1.65 -9.85 5.49
N GLY A 134 -2.64 -10.68 5.14
CA GLY A 134 -4.01 -10.25 4.86
C GLY A 134 -4.20 -9.82 3.41
N CYS A 135 -5.35 -9.25 3.06
CA CYS A 135 -5.65 -8.85 1.68
C CYS A 135 -5.33 -7.36 1.41
N VAL A 136 -4.83 -6.63 2.41
CA VAL A 136 -4.49 -5.20 2.33
C VAL A 136 -3.28 -4.91 3.21
N ASP A 137 -2.43 -3.98 2.77
CA ASP A 137 -1.34 -3.46 3.57
C ASP A 137 -1.84 -2.57 4.73
N SER A 138 -0.96 -2.34 5.71
CA SER A 138 -1.30 -1.59 6.92
C SER A 138 -1.72 -0.14 6.66
N THR A 139 -1.27 0.44 5.54
CA THR A 139 -1.54 1.83 5.14
C THR A 139 -2.96 1.98 4.58
N TYR A 140 -3.42 1.05 3.73
CA TYR A 140 -4.74 1.13 3.09
C TYR A 140 -5.86 0.43 3.85
N GLN A 141 -5.59 -0.24 4.99
CA GLN A 141 -6.61 -0.85 5.86
C GLN A 141 -7.78 0.10 6.15
N SER A 142 -7.48 1.34 6.55
CA SER A 142 -8.47 2.36 6.89
C SER A 142 -9.35 2.79 5.71
N LEU A 143 -8.78 2.86 4.51
CA LEU A 143 -9.55 3.16 3.30
C LEU A 143 -10.45 1.99 2.95
N ALA A 144 -9.96 0.75 3.10
CA ALA A 144 -10.76 -0.45 2.88
C ALA A 144 -11.98 -0.50 3.82
N THR A 145 -11.82 -0.20 5.11
CA THR A 145 -12.95 -0.18 6.06
C THR A 145 -13.98 0.89 5.71
N VAL A 146 -13.56 2.09 5.30
CA VAL A 146 -14.49 3.15 4.87
C VAL A 146 -15.27 2.73 3.62
N LEU A 147 -14.60 2.14 2.62
CA LEU A 147 -15.27 1.68 1.40
C LEU A 147 -16.24 0.52 1.67
N MET A 148 -15.90 -0.40 2.58
CA MET A 148 -16.80 -1.46 3.03
C MET A 148 -18.03 -0.90 3.75
N ALA A 149 -17.85 0.12 4.61
CA ALA A 149 -18.95 0.76 5.31
C ALA A 149 -19.93 1.45 4.36
N LEU A 150 -19.42 2.06 3.28
CA LEU A 150 -20.22 2.73 2.23
C LEU A 150 -20.80 1.76 1.18
N ALA A 151 -20.57 0.45 1.31
CA ALA A 151 -21.13 -0.53 0.40
C ALA A 151 -22.68 -0.59 0.48
N PRO A 152 -23.34 -1.24 -0.50
CA PRO A 152 -24.74 -1.64 -0.39
C PRO A 152 -25.02 -2.41 0.91
N LYS A 153 -26.32 -2.56 1.27
CA LYS A 153 -26.76 -3.36 2.43
C LYS A 153 -26.57 -4.86 2.20
N ASP A 154 -25.31 -5.25 2.11
CA ASP A 154 -24.85 -6.60 1.87
C ASP A 154 -23.54 -6.82 2.65
N VAL A 155 -23.22 -8.09 2.91
CA VAL A 155 -22.08 -8.46 3.74
C VAL A 155 -20.80 -8.26 2.96
N SER A 156 -19.88 -7.48 3.48
CA SER A 156 -18.49 -7.45 3.03
C SER A 156 -17.61 -8.19 4.02
N LYS A 157 -16.73 -9.07 3.52
CA LYS A 157 -15.72 -9.80 4.29
C LYS A 157 -14.34 -9.49 3.74
N TYR A 158 -13.43 -9.11 4.63
CA TYR A 158 -12.09 -8.72 4.26
C TYR A 158 -11.09 -9.22 5.30
N LEU A 159 -10.15 -10.06 4.88
CA LEU A 159 -9.06 -10.51 5.74
C LEU A 159 -8.00 -9.40 5.78
N MET A 160 -7.65 -8.94 6.97
CA MET A 160 -6.61 -7.93 7.19
C MET A 160 -5.48 -8.53 8.02
N GLY A 161 -4.29 -7.97 7.91
CA GLY A 161 -3.22 -8.21 8.89
C GLY A 161 -3.56 -7.59 10.26
N PRO A 162 -2.57 -7.48 11.17
CA PRO A 162 -2.75 -6.79 12.44
C PRO A 162 -3.30 -5.37 12.22
N LEU A 163 -4.34 -5.00 12.96
CA LEU A 163 -4.98 -3.69 12.82
C LEU A 163 -4.02 -2.59 13.29
N SER A 164 -3.75 -1.62 12.42
CA SER A 164 -2.98 -0.45 12.80
C SER A 164 -3.77 0.43 13.78
N PRO A 165 -3.10 1.20 14.67
CA PRO A 165 -3.77 2.15 15.55
C PRO A 165 -4.68 3.11 14.77
N TYR A 166 -4.24 3.54 13.59
CA TYR A 166 -5.01 4.40 12.69
C TYR A 166 -6.32 3.73 12.24
N THR A 167 -6.27 2.46 11.83
CA THR A 167 -7.47 1.69 11.47
C THR A 167 -8.43 1.54 12.65
N ILE A 168 -7.92 1.30 13.87
CA ILE A 168 -8.75 1.20 15.08
C ILE A 168 -9.51 2.52 15.33
N HIS A 169 -8.85 3.66 15.22
CA HIS A 169 -9.50 4.97 15.33
C HIS A 169 -10.51 5.20 14.21
N CYS A 170 -10.19 4.81 12.97
CA CYS A 170 -11.12 4.89 11.84
C CYS A 170 -12.40 4.06 12.11
N LEU A 171 -12.28 2.85 12.64
CA LEU A 171 -13.42 2.00 13.00
C LEU A 171 -14.32 2.66 14.07
N ARG A 172 -13.73 3.37 15.05
CA ARG A 172 -14.49 4.16 16.04
C ARG A 172 -15.25 5.30 15.37
N HIS A 173 -14.59 6.05 14.49
CA HIS A 173 -15.24 7.13 13.74
C HIS A 173 -16.38 6.62 12.83
N ILE A 174 -16.22 5.45 12.21
CA ILE A 174 -17.30 4.83 11.41
C ILE A 174 -18.49 4.48 12.31
N LYS A 175 -18.25 3.94 13.50
CA LYS A 175 -19.32 3.65 14.46
C LYS A 175 -20.05 4.93 14.88
N ASP A 176 -19.33 5.99 15.21
CA ASP A 176 -19.92 7.26 15.67
C ASP A 176 -20.67 7.99 14.55
N SER A 177 -20.15 7.94 13.32
CA SER A 177 -20.71 8.69 12.17
C SER A 177 -21.85 7.95 11.47
N PHE A 178 -21.73 6.62 11.32
CA PHE A 178 -22.65 5.80 10.53
C PHE A 178 -23.48 4.82 11.37
N GLY A 179 -23.18 4.66 12.67
CA GLY A 179 -23.80 3.64 13.52
C GLY A 179 -23.42 2.20 13.14
N LEU A 180 -22.46 2.02 12.23
CA LEU A 180 -22.06 0.73 11.68
C LEU A 180 -20.96 0.12 12.56
N THR A 181 -21.18 -1.13 12.99
CA THR A 181 -20.20 -1.90 13.78
C THR A 181 -19.63 -3.04 12.95
N PHE A 182 -18.30 -3.13 12.93
CA PHE A 182 -17.59 -4.24 12.30
C PHE A 182 -17.52 -5.43 13.25
N LYS A 183 -17.73 -6.63 12.71
CA LYS A 183 -17.42 -7.89 13.38
C LYS A 183 -15.96 -8.23 13.08
N LEU A 184 -15.16 -8.37 14.14
CA LEU A 184 -13.75 -8.73 14.06
C LEU A 184 -13.56 -10.14 14.61
N GLU A 185 -13.07 -11.05 13.79
CA GLU A 185 -12.77 -12.43 14.17
C GLU A 185 -11.30 -12.71 13.94
N THR A 186 -10.61 -13.26 14.94
CA THR A 186 -9.23 -13.71 14.76
C THR A 186 -9.22 -14.86 13.76
N HIS A 187 -8.44 -14.72 12.70
CA HIS A 187 -8.28 -15.79 11.73
C HIS A 187 -7.45 -16.91 12.35
N LYS A 188 -8.03 -18.10 12.43
CA LYS A 188 -7.29 -19.30 12.83
C LYS A 188 -6.48 -19.77 11.62
N LYS A 189 -5.18 -19.94 11.82
CA LYS A 189 -4.32 -20.53 10.79
C LYS A 189 -4.82 -21.94 10.50
N THR A 190 -4.88 -22.31 9.23
CA THR A 190 -5.04 -23.71 8.83
C THR A 190 -3.74 -24.46 9.05
N GLU A 191 -3.79 -25.79 9.12
CA GLU A 191 -2.59 -26.64 9.25
C GLU A 191 -1.54 -26.32 8.17
N ASP A 192 -1.99 -26.14 6.92
CA ASP A 192 -1.16 -25.69 5.80
C ASP A 192 -0.52 -24.30 6.04
N GLU A 193 -1.23 -23.37 6.69
CA GLU A 193 -0.71 -22.04 6.97
C GLU A 193 0.34 -22.03 8.09
N GLU A 194 0.20 -22.96 9.04
CA GLU A 194 1.15 -23.18 10.12
C GLU A 194 2.43 -23.83 9.60
N GLU A 195 2.32 -24.85 8.75
CA GLU A 195 3.47 -25.50 8.10
C GLU A 195 4.27 -24.52 7.23
N LEU A 196 3.57 -23.66 6.48
CA LEU A 196 4.18 -22.67 5.59
C LEU A 196 4.60 -21.39 6.30
N ASN A 197 4.43 -21.31 7.64
CA ASN A 197 4.77 -20.14 8.46
C ASN A 197 4.24 -18.83 7.85
N PHE A 198 2.95 -18.77 7.47
CA PHE A 198 2.31 -17.55 6.97
C PHE A 198 2.16 -16.51 8.08
N GLY A 199 3.28 -15.88 8.45
CA GLY A 199 3.34 -14.56 9.03
C GLY A 199 2.60 -14.34 10.34
N GLY A 200 2.27 -13.06 10.55
CA GLY A 200 1.64 -12.51 11.75
C GLY A 200 0.15 -12.85 11.91
N PRO A 201 -0.46 -12.41 13.03
CA PRO A 201 -1.87 -12.66 13.29
C PRO A 201 -2.76 -11.87 12.33
N LYS A 202 -3.76 -12.53 11.74
CA LYS A 202 -4.70 -11.93 10.79
C LYS A 202 -6.08 -11.79 11.44
N VAL A 203 -6.85 -10.80 10.99
CA VAL A 203 -8.20 -10.50 11.49
C VAL A 203 -9.18 -10.49 10.32
N LEU A 204 -10.17 -11.37 10.38
CA LEU A 204 -11.30 -11.34 9.45
C LEU A 204 -12.25 -10.23 9.89
N THR A 205 -12.36 -9.21 9.04
CA THR A 205 -13.20 -8.04 9.27
C THR A 205 -14.47 -8.16 8.42
N SER A 206 -15.64 -8.12 9.06
CA SER A 206 -16.92 -8.22 8.37
C SER A 206 -17.86 -7.07 8.75
N CYS A 207 -18.60 -6.55 7.79
CA CYS A 207 -19.68 -5.59 8.06
C CYS A 207 -20.80 -5.70 7.02
N ILE A 208 -21.96 -5.14 7.35
CA ILE A 208 -23.03 -4.88 6.39
C ILE A 208 -22.97 -3.39 6.06
N GLY A 209 -22.80 -3.04 4.79
CA GLY A 209 -22.70 -1.64 4.36
C GLY A 209 -23.97 -0.84 4.65
N VAL A 210 -23.85 0.48 4.78
CA VAL A 210 -25.00 1.36 5.11
C VAL A 210 -26.00 1.49 3.95
N GLY A 211 -25.66 1.04 2.74
CA GLY A 211 -26.47 1.22 1.56
C GLY A 211 -26.29 2.58 0.88
N TYR A 212 -25.08 3.14 0.93
CA TYR A 212 -24.84 4.47 0.38
C TYR A 212 -24.98 4.48 -1.15
N VAL A 213 -25.69 5.48 -1.65
CA VAL A 213 -25.88 5.74 -3.09
C VAL A 213 -25.42 7.17 -3.37
N ASN A 214 -24.53 7.32 -4.36
CA ASN A 214 -24.08 8.63 -4.81
C ASN A 214 -25.21 9.33 -5.59
N TYR A 215 -25.86 10.28 -4.93
CA TYR A 215 -26.97 11.07 -5.50
C TYR A 215 -26.54 11.99 -6.66
N SER A 216 -25.26 12.35 -6.75
CA SER A 216 -24.74 13.25 -7.79
C SER A 216 -24.68 12.57 -9.18
N LYS A 217 -24.81 11.24 -9.25
CA LYS A 217 -24.84 10.50 -10.51
C LYS A 217 -26.28 10.14 -10.89
N LYS A 218 -26.84 10.89 -11.84
CA LYS A 218 -28.16 10.63 -12.42
C LYS A 218 -28.26 9.20 -12.97
N THR A 219 -29.41 8.57 -12.76
CA THR A 219 -29.79 7.31 -13.41
C THR A 219 -30.10 7.64 -14.87
N MET A 220 -29.44 6.96 -15.82
CA MET A 220 -30.03 6.77 -17.15
C MET A 220 -31.02 5.62 -17.07
#